data_AF-A0A4D4M031-F1
#
_entry.id   AF-A0A4D4M031-F1
#
_cell.length_a   1.000
_cell.length_b   1.000
_cell.length_c   1.000
_cell.angle_alpha   90.00
_cell.angle_beta   90.00
_cell.angle_gamma   90.00
#
_symmetry.space_group_name_H-M   'P 1'
#
loop_
_entity.id
_entity.type
_entity.pdbx_description
1 polymer ?
#
loop_
_entity_poly.entity_id
_entity_poly.type
_entity_poly.pdbx_seq_one_letter_code
_entity_poly.pdbx_strand_id
1 'polypeptide(L)' 'MNGIAEGVRQLRGTAVNQLPGAARALVTAGTGVPTSGLILGVDG' A
#
# COMPACT_ATOMS: atom_id res chain seq x y z
N MET A 1 9.95 8.58 -0.16
CA MET A 1 8.75 7.91 0.41
C MET A 1 8.09 7.12 -0.72
N ASN A 2 7.96 5.79 -0.60
CA ASN A 2 7.37 4.95 -1.64
C ASN A 2 6.08 4.31 -1.11
N GLY A 3 4.92 4.69 -1.66
CA GLY A 3 3.62 4.22 -1.23
C GLY A 3 3.38 2.72 -1.45
N ILE A 4 4.00 2.13 -2.47
CA ILE A 4 3.94 0.67 -2.71
C ILE A 4 4.65 -0.06 -1.58
N ALA A 5 5.89 0.34 -1.28
CA ALA A 5 6.67 -0.27 -0.22
C ALA A 5 5.99 -0.11 1.15
N GLU A 6 5.37 1.04 1.40
CA GLU A 6 4.62 1.26 2.64
C GLU A 6 3.37 0.40 2.72
N GLY A 7 2.57 0.31 1.64
CA GLY A 7 1.42 -0.61 1.59
C GLY A 7 1.82 -2.06 1.85
N VAL A 8 2.94 -2.52 1.30
CA VAL A 8 3.49 -3.85 1.58
C VAL A 8 3.88 -4.01 3.05
N ARG A 9 4.51 -3.01 3.68
CA ARG A 9 4.86 -3.07 5.10
C ARG A 9 3.62 -3.16 5.98
N GLN A 10 2.58 -2.39 5.67
CA GLN A 10 1.30 -2.44 6.39
C GLN A 10 0.68 -3.83 6.30
N LEU A 11 0.59 -4.41 5.10
CA LEU A 11 0.02 -5.75 4.89
C LEU A 11 0.84 -6.87 5.55
N ARG A 12 2.15 -6.68 5.68
CA ARG A 12 3.06 -7.66 6.31
C ARG A 12 3.24 -7.44 7.82
N GLY A 13 2.62 -6.43 8.43
CA GLY A 13 2.77 -6.14 9.85
C GLY A 13 4.15 -5.59 10.25
N THR A 14 4.84 -4.91 9.32
CA THR A 14 6.21 -4.41 9.51
C THR A 14 6.32 -2.89 9.34
N ALA A 15 5.19 -2.19 9.27
CA ALA A 15 5.19 -0.74 9.17
C ALA A 15 5.57 -0.10 10.52
N VAL A 16 6.33 0.97 10.46
CA VAL A 16 6.66 1.78 11.65
C VAL A 16 5.40 2.36 12.31
N ASN A 17 4.39 2.71 11.51
CA ASN A 17 3.08 3.19 11.96
C ASN A 17 1.99 2.20 11.54
N GLN A 18 1.95 1.05 12.20
CA GLN A 18 1.10 -0.06 11.81
C GLN A 18 -0.40 0.24 12.00
N LEU A 19 -1.21 -0.04 10.98
CA LEU A 19 -2.66 -0.07 11.06
C LEU A 19 -3.14 -1.47 11.50
N PRO A 20 -3.92 -1.59 12.60
CA PRO A 20 -4.48 -2.86 13.02
C PRO A 20 -5.43 -3.45 11.98
N GLY A 21 -5.25 -4.73 11.63
CA GLY A 21 -6.16 -5.45 10.73
C GLY A 21 -6.12 -5.00 9.26
N ALA A 22 -5.06 -4.30 8.83
CA ALA A 22 -4.89 -3.92 7.43
C ALA A 22 -4.77 -5.17 6.54
N ALA A 23 -5.82 -5.45 5.76
CA ALA A 23 -5.87 -6.59 4.83
C ALA A 23 -5.72 -6.18 3.35
N ARG A 24 -5.96 -4.90 3.03
CA ARG A 24 -5.89 -4.34 1.67
C ARG A 24 -5.37 -2.92 1.68
N ALA A 25 -4.66 -2.51 0.63
CA ALA A 25 -4.20 -1.14 0.44
C ALA A 25 -4.40 -0.68 -1.02
N LEU A 26 -4.91 0.54 -1.21
CA LEU A 26 -4.95 1.21 -2.50
C LEU A 26 -3.72 2.13 -2.61
N VAL A 27 -2.96 1.98 -3.69
CA VAL A 27 -1.81 2.82 -4.00
C VAL A 27 -2.05 3.54 -5.32
N THR A 28 -1.85 4.86 -5.34
CA THR A 28 -1.91 5.68 -6.55
C THR A 28 -0.52 6.13 -6.95
N ALA A 29 -0.25 6.23 -8.25
CA ALA A 29 0.95 6.86 -8.75
C ALA A 29 0.86 8.40 -8.69
N GLY A 30 1.92 9.09 -9.15
CA GLY A 30 2.01 10.55 -9.13
C GLY A 30 0.94 11.22 -10.00
N THR A 31 0.47 12.38 -9.55
CA THR A 31 -0.59 13.15 -10.23
C THR A 31 -0.03 14.01 -11.38
N GLY A 32 -0.92 14.58 -12.20
CA GLY A 32 -0.57 15.52 -13.28
C GLY A 32 -0.33 14.90 -14.66
N VAL A 33 -0.35 13.56 -14.76
CA VAL A 33 -0.27 12.81 -16.02
C VAL A 33 -1.16 11.56 -15.96
N PRO A 34 -1.58 10.98 -17.11
CA PRO A 34 -2.15 9.65 -17.13
C PRO A 34 -1.20 8.66 -16.48
N THR A 35 -1.70 7.92 -15.49
CA THR A 35 -0.86 7.11 -14.61
C THR A 35 -1.60 5.88 -14.11
N SER A 36 -0.93 5.10 -13.26
CA SER A 36 -1.42 3.82 -12.76
C SER A 36 -1.85 3.86 -11.28
N GLY A 37 -2.46 2.75 -10.85
CA GLY A 37 -2.76 2.45 -9.46
C GLY A 37 -2.70 0.94 -9.20
N LEU A 38 -2.61 0.55 -7.93
CA LEU A 38 -2.51 -0.83 -7.47
C LEU A 38 -3.45 -1.07 -6.29
N ILE A 39 -4.08 -2.24 -6.25
CA ILE A 39 -4.70 -2.78 -5.04
C ILE A 39 -3.81 -3.91 -4.55
N LEU A 40 -3.29 -3.78 -3.33
CA LEU A 40 -2.50 -4.80 -2.66
C LEU A 40 -3.38 -5.53 -1.64
N GLY A 41 -3.17 -6.83 -1.46
CA GLY A 41 -3.86 -7.64 -0.46
C GLY A 41 -2.94 -8.72 0.13
N VAL A 42 -3.31 -9.25 1.28
CA VAL A 42 -2.73 -10.49 1.81
C VAL A 42 -3.28 -11.69 1.04
N ASP A 43 -2.49 -12.76 0.93
CA ASP A 43 -3.00 -14.05 0.45
C ASP A 43 -4.12 -14.52 1.40
N GLY A 44 -5.17 -15.13 0.82
CA GLY A 44 -6.35 -15.63 1.53
C GLY A 44 -6.16 -17.02 2.11
#